data_AF-K2N1P4-F1
#
_entry.id   AF-K2N1P4-F1
#
_cell.length_a   1.000
_cell.length_b   1.000
_cell.length_c   1.000
_cell.angle_alpha   90.00
_cell.angle_beta   90.00
_cell.angle_gamma   90.00
#
_symmetry.space_group_name_H-M   'P 1'
#
loop_
_entity.id
_entity.type
_entity.pdbx_description
1 polymer ?
#
loop_
_entity_poly.entity_id
_entity_poly.type
_entity_poly.pdbx_seq_one_letter_code
_entity_poly.pdbx_strand_id
1 'polypeptide(L)'
;MADLVRQQGDMQAQLAFMDEKGHPESMVIVGAAISGLRLISGNIAKHWEDSTLAGHIADLRAPLVPNFETQALLPIMRAARELGARQGLTIAERQRSKSDYAVADVQNRSAQLEHQMEEANNYFSARASNTAVADGLLAQRESALAGRERHLETIVAQPQAQLREREARISALEARLAAWGGDALGQREIPSSRRGSPAAPAHGSEDGATTPPHHERLMARGVLVAAIP
;
A
#
# COMPACT_ATOMS: atom_id res chain seq x y z
N MET A 1 -11.18 11.66 -37.62
CA MET A 1 -11.95 12.91 -37.59
C MET A 1 -11.22 13.94 -36.72
N ALA A 2 -10.32 14.75 -37.29
CA ALA A 2 -9.76 15.92 -36.60
C ALA A 2 -9.07 16.84 -37.62
N ASP A 3 -9.80 17.24 -38.66
CA ASP A 3 -9.34 18.21 -39.67
C ASP A 3 -10.09 19.55 -39.50
N LEU A 4 -10.17 19.98 -38.23
CA LEU A 4 -11.06 21.06 -37.78
C LEU A 4 -10.33 22.00 -36.81
N VAL A 5 -9.08 22.35 -37.10
CA VAL A 5 -8.30 23.36 -36.32
C VAL A 5 -7.48 24.30 -37.21
N ARG A 6 -7.98 24.65 -38.41
CA ARG A 6 -7.33 25.66 -39.27
C ARG A 6 -8.32 26.64 -39.90
N GLN A 7 -9.17 27.23 -39.06
CA GLN A 7 -9.74 28.55 -39.35
C GLN A 7 -9.62 29.41 -38.09
N GLN A 8 -8.38 29.64 -37.65
CA GLN A 8 -8.12 30.69 -36.67
C GLN A 8 -8.28 32.01 -37.42
N GLY A 9 -9.35 32.73 -37.05
CA GLY A 9 -9.85 33.92 -37.75
C GLY A 9 -8.73 34.83 -38.20
N ASP A 10 -8.61 34.97 -39.52
CA ASP A 10 -7.89 36.08 -40.11
C ASP A 10 -8.58 37.35 -39.57
N MET A 11 -7.98 37.99 -38.56
CA MET A 11 -8.41 39.32 -38.17
C MET A 11 -8.06 40.24 -39.34
N GLN A 12 -9.10 40.70 -40.02
CA GLN A 12 -9.02 41.48 -41.25
C GLN A 12 -9.52 42.90 -40.97
N ALA A 13 -8.68 43.89 -41.21
CA ALA A 13 -9.08 45.29 -41.25
C ALA A 13 -9.27 45.69 -42.70
N GLN A 14 -10.50 46.08 -43.07
CA GLN A 14 -10.88 46.44 -44.43
C GLN A 14 -10.81 47.96 -44.59
N LEU A 15 -10.14 48.42 -45.63
CA LEU A 15 -10.03 49.82 -46.00
C LEU A 15 -10.55 50.03 -47.42
N ALA A 16 -11.50 50.96 -47.54
CA ALA A 16 -12.06 51.39 -48.81
C ALA A 16 -11.56 52.81 -49.11
N PHE A 17 -11.00 53.03 -50.30
CA PHE A 17 -10.55 54.35 -50.75
C PHE A 17 -11.62 55.00 -51.62
N MET A 18 -12.05 56.21 -51.31
CA MET A 18 -12.99 56.97 -52.16
C MET A 18 -12.24 57.86 -53.15
N ASP A 19 -12.70 57.90 -54.40
CA ASP A 19 -12.38 58.92 -55.42
C ASP A 19 -13.04 60.28 -55.05
N GLU A 20 -12.55 61.40 -55.58
CA GLU A 20 -13.23 62.71 -55.60
C GLU A 20 -14.70 62.63 -56.05
N LYS A 21 -15.08 61.61 -56.84
CA LYS A 21 -16.47 61.33 -57.25
C LYS A 21 -17.27 60.45 -56.28
N GLY A 22 -16.68 60.00 -55.17
CA GLY A 22 -17.36 59.24 -54.11
C GLY A 22 -17.51 57.74 -54.36
N HIS A 23 -16.86 57.17 -55.38
CA HIS A 23 -16.88 55.72 -55.64
C HIS A 23 -15.64 55.03 -55.07
N PRO A 24 -15.78 53.89 -54.37
CA PRO A 24 -14.63 53.16 -53.85
C PRO A 24 -13.89 52.42 -54.96
N GLU A 25 -12.68 52.86 -55.31
CA GLU A 25 -11.92 52.29 -56.45
C GLU A 25 -11.16 51.01 -56.10
N SER A 26 -10.83 50.77 -54.83
CA SER A 26 -10.07 49.60 -54.41
C SER A 26 -10.27 49.28 -52.94
N MET A 27 -10.20 47.98 -52.61
CA MET A 27 -10.32 47.45 -51.27
C MET A 27 -9.00 46.81 -50.86
N VAL A 28 -8.43 47.31 -49.77
CA VAL A 28 -7.22 46.75 -49.16
C VAL A 28 -7.58 46.15 -47.81
N ILE A 29 -7.14 44.93 -47.57
CA ILE A 29 -7.36 44.20 -46.33
C ILE A 29 -6.02 43.97 -45.65
N VAL A 30 -5.88 44.39 -44.40
CA VAL A 30 -4.75 44.00 -43.55
C VAL A 30 -5.17 42.77 -42.78
N GLY A 31 -4.47 41.65 -42.98
CA GLY A 31 -4.74 40.38 -42.33
C GLY A 31 -3.59 39.91 -41.44
N ALA A 32 -3.89 39.20 -40.37
CA ALA A 32 -2.90 38.50 -39.56
C ALA A 32 -2.73 37.07 -40.07
N ALA A 33 -1.49 36.62 -40.22
CA ALA A 33 -1.12 35.25 -40.54
C ALA A 33 -0.22 34.68 -39.45
N ILE A 34 -0.05 33.35 -39.44
CA ILE A 34 0.84 32.65 -38.49
C ILE A 34 2.28 33.20 -38.58
N SER A 35 2.69 33.64 -39.77
CA SER A 35 4.01 34.20 -40.06
C SER A 35 4.14 35.71 -39.83
N GLY A 36 3.05 36.42 -39.51
CA GLY A 36 3.06 37.88 -39.31
C GLY A 36 1.91 38.59 -40.02
N LEU A 37 2.00 39.92 -40.15
CA LEU A 37 1.00 40.73 -40.82
C LEU A 37 1.14 40.62 -42.35
N ARG A 38 0.01 40.61 -43.07
CA ARG A 38 -0.04 40.61 -44.53
C ARG A 38 -1.03 41.65 -45.04
N LEU A 39 -0.75 42.22 -46.20
CA LEU A 39 -1.65 43.12 -46.91
C LEU A 39 -2.24 42.39 -48.12
N ILE A 40 -3.54 42.50 -48.32
CA ILE A 40 -4.28 41.83 -49.39
C ILE A 40 -5.00 42.90 -50.22
N SER A 41 -4.76 42.89 -51.53
CA SER A 41 -5.40 43.80 -52.50
C SER A 41 -5.80 42.99 -53.73
N GLY A 42 -7.11 42.79 -53.93
CA GLY A 42 -7.61 41.87 -54.95
C GLY A 42 -7.06 40.45 -54.77
N ASN A 43 -6.36 39.93 -55.78
CA ASN A 43 -5.76 38.58 -55.77
C ASN A 43 -4.31 38.53 -55.25
N ILE A 44 -3.76 39.66 -54.81
CA ILE A 44 -2.37 39.77 -54.36
C ILE A 44 -2.36 39.83 -52.83
N ALA A 45 -1.61 38.92 -52.19
CA ALA A 45 -1.33 38.94 -50.76
C ALA A 45 0.18 38.99 -50.54
N LYS A 46 0.68 39.99 -49.81
CA LYS A 46 2.11 40.18 -49.50
C LYS A 46 2.35 40.33 -48.01
N HIS A 47 3.47 39.83 -47.50
CA HIS A 47 3.85 40.05 -46.11
C HIS A 47 4.23 41.50 -45.87
N TRP A 48 3.93 42.00 -44.67
CA TRP A 48 4.22 43.38 -44.27
C TRP A 48 5.72 43.68 -44.27
N GLU A 49 6.54 42.68 -43.94
CA GLU A 49 7.99 42.80 -43.83
C GLU A 49 8.72 42.81 -45.18
N ASP A 50 8.04 42.46 -46.29
CA ASP A 50 8.64 42.51 -47.61
C ASP A 50 8.72 43.99 -48.08
N SER A 51 9.94 44.52 -48.26
CA SER A 51 10.21 45.89 -48.74
C SER A 51 9.51 46.28 -50.04
N THR A 52 8.96 45.30 -50.76
CA THR A 52 8.11 45.51 -51.94
C THR A 52 6.73 46.06 -51.59
N LEU A 53 6.32 46.08 -50.33
CA LEU A 53 5.02 46.62 -49.89
C LEU A 53 4.98 48.15 -49.94
N ALA A 54 6.02 48.82 -49.45
CA ALA A 54 6.14 50.28 -49.60
C ALA A 54 6.17 50.64 -51.09
N GLY A 55 6.88 49.83 -51.89
CA GLY A 55 6.83 49.89 -53.35
C GLY A 55 5.44 49.64 -53.91
N HIS A 56 4.69 48.65 -53.42
CA HIS A 56 3.36 48.32 -53.93
C HIS A 56 2.29 49.35 -53.53
N ILE A 57 2.39 49.92 -52.33
CA ILE A 57 1.55 51.02 -51.85
C ILE A 57 1.87 52.30 -52.64
N ALA A 58 3.15 52.55 -52.94
CA ALA A 58 3.57 53.64 -53.83
C ALA A 58 3.15 53.40 -55.28
N ASP A 59 3.23 52.17 -55.78
CA ASP A 59 2.83 51.76 -57.14
C ASP A 59 1.31 51.82 -57.31
N LEU A 60 0.54 51.52 -56.26
CA LEU A 60 -0.92 51.65 -56.28
C LEU A 60 -1.34 53.09 -56.57
N ARG A 61 -0.51 54.10 -56.26
CA ARG A 61 -0.77 55.51 -56.55
C ARG A 61 0.51 56.33 -56.77
N ALA A 62 1.00 56.33 -58.01
CA ALA A 62 1.56 57.56 -58.57
C ALA A 62 0.48 58.68 -58.49
N PRO A 63 0.85 59.94 -58.26
CA PRO A 63 0.22 60.90 -57.34
C PRO A 63 -1.13 61.49 -57.82
N LEU A 64 -2.19 60.68 -57.84
CA LEU A 64 -3.52 61.12 -58.31
C LEU A 64 -4.56 61.34 -57.20
N VAL A 65 -4.25 61.03 -55.92
CA VAL A 65 -5.18 61.28 -54.81
C VAL A 65 -4.59 62.30 -53.83
N PRO A 66 -5.17 63.51 -53.75
CA PRO A 66 -4.84 64.47 -52.71
C PRO A 66 -4.98 63.81 -51.34
N ASN A 67 -4.01 64.03 -50.44
CA ASN A 67 -4.04 63.53 -49.06
C ASN A 67 -3.96 61.99 -48.87
N PHE A 68 -3.32 61.27 -49.79
CA PHE A 68 -3.09 59.81 -49.70
C PHE A 68 -2.55 59.35 -48.33
N GLU A 69 -1.59 60.09 -47.76
CA GLU A 69 -0.99 59.73 -46.47
C GLU A 69 -2.03 59.68 -45.34
N THR A 70 -2.95 60.65 -45.29
CA THR A 70 -3.95 60.75 -44.22
C THR A 70 -5.17 59.89 -44.49
N GLN A 71 -5.57 59.71 -45.76
CA GLN A 71 -6.75 58.93 -46.11
C GLN A 71 -6.49 57.41 -46.21
N ALA A 72 -5.24 57.00 -46.50
CA ALA A 72 -4.91 55.60 -46.76
C ALA A 72 -3.81 55.08 -45.83
N LEU A 73 -2.64 55.71 -45.84
CA LEU A 73 -1.44 55.17 -45.19
C LEU A 73 -1.58 55.13 -43.66
N LEU A 74 -1.99 56.24 -43.04
CA LEU A 74 -2.16 56.31 -41.58
C LEU A 74 -3.21 55.31 -41.05
N PRO A 75 -4.41 55.19 -41.67
CA PRO A 75 -5.35 54.13 -41.31
C PRO A 75 -4.79 52.71 -41.45
N ILE A 76 -4.06 52.40 -42.53
CA ILE A 76 -3.39 51.10 -42.72
C ILE A 76 -2.39 50.84 -41.58
N MET A 77 -1.53 51.81 -41.27
CA MET A 77 -0.53 51.68 -40.21
C MET A 77 -1.17 51.51 -38.84
N ARG A 78 -2.26 52.23 -38.55
CA ARG A 78 -3.01 52.07 -37.30
C ARG A 78 -3.62 50.67 -37.22
N ALA A 79 -4.29 50.21 -38.28
CA ALA A 79 -4.89 48.88 -38.34
C ALA A 79 -3.84 47.78 -38.18
N ALA A 80 -2.70 47.88 -38.87
CA ALA A 80 -1.58 46.96 -38.74
C ALA A 80 -1.02 46.92 -37.30
N ARG A 81 -0.87 48.08 -36.66
CA ARG A 81 -0.39 48.17 -35.26
C ARG A 81 -1.37 47.51 -34.28
N GLU A 82 -2.66 47.81 -34.39
CA GLU A 82 -3.70 47.21 -33.54
C GLU A 82 -3.78 45.70 -33.73
N LEU A 83 -3.70 45.25 -34.98
CA LEU A 83 -3.71 43.84 -35.34
C LEU A 83 -2.49 43.10 -34.80
N GLY A 84 -1.30 43.69 -34.91
CA GLY A 84 -0.07 43.15 -34.32
C GLY A 84 -0.15 43.04 -32.80
N ALA A 85 -0.73 44.03 -32.11
CA ALA A 85 -0.94 43.99 -30.67
C ALA A 85 -1.89 42.84 -30.25
N ARG A 86 -3.01 42.67 -30.97
CA ARG A 86 -3.95 41.56 -30.73
C ARG A 86 -3.33 40.20 -31.01
N GLN A 87 -2.53 40.08 -32.07
CA GLN A 87 -1.81 38.86 -32.39
C GLN A 87 -0.78 38.49 -31.31
N GLY A 88 -0.02 39.47 -30.82
CA GLY A 88 0.93 39.28 -29.73
C GLY A 88 0.26 38.78 -28.45
N LEU A 89 -0.89 39.36 -28.07
CA LEU A 89 -1.68 38.90 -26.92
C LEU A 89 -2.13 37.45 -27.10
N THR A 90 -2.67 37.11 -28.27
CA THR A 90 -3.15 35.75 -28.56
C THR A 90 -2.02 34.71 -28.46
N ILE A 91 -0.82 35.04 -28.96
CA ILE A 91 0.35 34.16 -28.88
C ILE A 91 0.78 33.99 -27.41
N ALA A 92 0.82 35.08 -26.64
CA ALA A 92 1.18 35.05 -25.22
C ALA A 92 0.20 34.20 -24.39
N GLU A 93 -1.11 34.35 -24.60
CA GLU A 93 -2.13 33.54 -23.96
C GLU A 93 -2.00 32.05 -24.32
N ARG A 94 -1.71 31.74 -25.59
CA ARG A 94 -1.45 30.37 -26.04
C ARG A 94 -0.23 29.74 -25.36
N GLN A 95 0.84 30.51 -25.21
CA GLN A 95 2.04 30.05 -24.51
C GLN A 95 1.77 29.85 -23.02
N ARG A 96 1.07 30.80 -22.39
CA ARG A 96 0.67 30.71 -20.99
C ARG A 96 -0.19 29.48 -20.73
N SER A 97 -1.26 29.28 -21.51
CA SER A 97 -2.13 28.09 -21.40
C SER A 97 -1.38 26.77 -21.62
N LYS A 98 -0.43 26.72 -22.57
CA LYS A 98 0.43 25.53 -22.76
C LYS A 98 1.31 25.26 -21.53
N SER A 99 1.85 26.30 -20.92
CA SER A 99 2.62 26.20 -19.68
C SER A 99 1.73 25.73 -18.52
N ASP A 100 0.56 26.31 -18.36
CA ASP A 100 -0.39 25.97 -17.30
C ASP A 100 -0.83 24.50 -17.39
N TYR A 101 -1.07 24.00 -18.61
CA TYR A 101 -1.36 22.58 -18.84
C TYR A 101 -0.19 21.67 -18.42
N ALA A 102 1.04 22.03 -18.77
CA ALA A 102 2.21 21.25 -18.38
C ALA A 102 2.41 21.24 -16.85
N VAL A 103 2.17 22.36 -16.18
CA VAL A 103 2.19 22.44 -14.71
C VAL A 103 1.11 21.55 -14.09
N ALA A 104 -0.12 21.60 -14.62
CA ALA A 104 -1.21 20.76 -14.15
C ALA A 104 -0.93 19.26 -14.35
N ASP A 105 -0.33 18.87 -15.47
CA ASP A 105 0.08 17.48 -15.74
C ASP A 105 1.13 16.98 -14.74
N VAL A 106 2.15 17.81 -14.48
CA VAL A 106 3.18 17.49 -13.47
C VAL A 106 2.58 17.39 -12.08
N GLN A 107 1.69 18.30 -11.70
CA GLN A 107 1.01 18.26 -10.40
C GLN A 107 0.13 17.00 -10.25
N ASN A 108 -0.64 16.66 -11.28
CA ASN A 108 -1.48 15.47 -11.29
C ASN A 108 -0.64 14.19 -11.17
N ARG A 109 0.50 14.13 -11.89
CA ARG A 109 1.44 13.02 -11.79
C ARG A 109 2.10 12.93 -10.41
N SER A 110 2.41 14.08 -9.80
CA SER A 110 2.94 14.13 -8.43
C SER A 110 1.93 13.56 -7.43
N ALA A 111 0.69 14.02 -7.49
CA ALA A 111 -0.38 13.54 -6.61
C ALA A 111 -0.62 12.02 -6.77
N GLN A 112 -0.56 11.51 -8.00
CA GLN A 112 -0.68 10.08 -8.26
C GLN A 112 0.47 9.28 -7.63
N LEU A 113 1.71 9.78 -7.70
CA LEU A 113 2.87 9.12 -7.09
C LEU A 113 2.80 9.15 -5.57
N GLU A 114 2.37 10.27 -4.98
CA GLU A 114 2.16 10.37 -3.52
C GLU A 114 1.14 9.34 -3.03
N HIS A 115 0.01 9.23 -3.73
CA HIS A 115 -1.01 8.22 -3.43
C HIS A 115 -0.45 6.79 -3.49
N GLN A 116 0.30 6.45 -4.56
CA GLN A 116 0.92 5.13 -4.69
C GLN A 116 1.94 4.85 -3.58
N MET A 117 2.69 5.86 -3.15
CA MET A 117 3.63 5.72 -2.03
C MET A 117 2.91 5.45 -0.73
N GLU A 118 1.80 6.14 -0.46
CA GLU A 118 0.98 5.93 0.74
C GLU A 118 0.37 4.53 0.75
N GLU A 119 -0.20 4.07 -0.36
CA GLU A 119 -0.71 2.71 -0.51
C GLU A 119 0.37 1.64 -0.27
N ALA A 120 1.55 1.82 -0.86
CA ALA A 120 2.67 0.90 -0.67
C ALA A 120 3.11 0.88 0.80
N ASN A 121 3.19 2.04 1.46
CA ASN A 121 3.55 2.14 2.87
C ASN A 121 2.50 1.46 3.77
N ASN A 122 1.22 1.60 3.46
CA ASN A 122 0.14 0.91 4.18
C ASN A 122 0.27 -0.60 4.03
N TYR A 123 0.56 -1.09 2.82
CA TYR A 123 0.79 -2.51 2.57
C TYR A 123 2.01 -3.05 3.34
N PHE A 124 3.14 -2.35 3.30
CA PHE A 124 4.34 -2.75 4.05
C PHE A 124 4.11 -2.71 5.55
N SER A 125 3.40 -1.70 6.05
CA SER A 125 3.05 -1.59 7.48
C SER A 125 2.18 -2.76 7.93
N ALA A 126 1.15 -3.11 7.15
CA ALA A 126 0.30 -4.27 7.44
C ALA A 126 1.10 -5.58 7.43
N ARG A 127 2.00 -5.75 6.45
CA ARG A 127 2.87 -6.93 6.37
C ARG A 127 3.80 -7.03 7.59
N ALA A 128 4.44 -5.93 7.97
CA ALA A 128 5.32 -5.88 9.12
C ALA A 128 4.57 -6.21 10.42
N SER A 129 3.36 -5.67 10.59
CA SER A 129 2.49 -5.98 11.73
C SER A 129 2.14 -7.48 11.79
N ASN A 130 1.75 -8.08 10.66
CA ASN A 130 1.45 -9.50 10.60
C ASN A 130 2.66 -10.38 10.94
N THR A 131 3.86 -10.00 10.48
CA THR A 131 5.09 -10.69 10.85
C THR A 131 5.36 -10.58 12.36
N ALA A 132 5.24 -9.39 12.95
CA ALA A 132 5.43 -9.21 14.39
C ALA A 132 4.43 -10.04 15.22
N VAL A 133 3.17 -10.13 14.78
CA VAL A 133 2.15 -10.99 15.42
C VAL A 133 2.54 -12.47 15.31
N ALA A 134 2.97 -12.92 14.13
CA ALA A 134 3.40 -14.31 13.93
C ALA A 134 4.60 -14.66 14.81
N ASP A 135 5.60 -13.78 14.88
CA ASP A 135 6.78 -13.95 15.73
C ASP A 135 6.38 -14.01 17.22
N GLY A 136 5.46 -13.14 17.65
CA GLY A 136 4.92 -13.16 19.01
C GLY A 136 4.20 -14.47 19.35
N LEU A 137 3.40 -15.01 18.43
CA LEU A 137 2.72 -16.30 18.59
C LEU A 137 3.70 -17.47 18.65
N LEU A 138 4.77 -17.43 17.84
CA LEU A 138 5.84 -18.43 17.88
C LEU A 138 6.55 -18.41 19.24
N ALA A 139 6.98 -17.24 19.71
CA ALA A 139 7.63 -17.09 21.01
C ALA A 139 6.71 -17.55 22.16
N GLN A 140 5.40 -17.26 22.09
CA GLN A 140 4.43 -17.75 23.06
C GLN A 140 4.34 -19.29 23.06
N ARG A 141 4.33 -19.90 21.87
CA ARG A 141 4.28 -21.36 21.73
C ARG A 141 5.54 -22.02 22.26
N GLU A 142 6.72 -21.48 21.98
CA GLU A 142 8.00 -21.97 22.49
C GLU A 142 8.04 -21.92 24.02
N SER A 143 7.60 -20.81 24.62
CA SER A 143 7.49 -20.67 26.07
C SER A 143 6.53 -21.70 26.69
N ALA A 144 5.38 -21.93 26.06
CA ALA A 144 4.42 -22.93 26.51
C ALA A 144 4.98 -24.37 26.42
N LEU A 145 5.72 -24.68 25.35
CA LEU A 145 6.39 -25.98 25.20
C LEU A 145 7.49 -26.17 26.23
N ALA A 146 8.35 -25.18 26.44
CA ALA A 146 9.38 -25.22 27.48
C ALA A 146 8.77 -25.39 28.88
N GLY A 147 7.63 -24.73 29.16
CA GLY A 147 6.88 -24.93 30.40
C GLY A 147 6.36 -26.36 30.54
N ARG A 148 5.81 -26.93 29.46
CA ARG A 148 5.32 -28.32 29.44
C ARG A 148 6.45 -29.34 29.62
N GLU A 149 7.59 -29.12 28.98
CA GLU A 149 8.77 -30.00 29.11
C GLU A 149 9.24 -30.06 30.57
N ARG A 150 9.44 -28.91 31.22
CA ARG A 150 9.80 -28.85 32.66
C ARG A 150 8.77 -29.54 33.55
N HIS A 151 7.48 -29.39 33.24
CA HIS A 151 6.43 -30.05 33.99
C HIS A 151 6.50 -31.58 33.85
N LEU A 152 6.74 -32.07 32.63
CA LEU A 152 6.93 -33.50 32.36
C LEU A 152 8.20 -34.05 33.04
N GLU A 153 9.30 -33.31 32.99
CA GLU A 153 10.53 -33.66 33.72
C GLU A 153 10.26 -33.81 35.21
N THR A 154 9.49 -32.89 35.79
CA THR A 154 9.11 -32.95 37.22
C THR A 154 8.25 -34.18 37.52
N ILE A 155 7.25 -34.46 36.67
CA ILE A 155 6.38 -35.65 36.81
C ILE A 155 7.20 -36.94 36.75
N VAL A 156 8.24 -37.02 35.92
CA VAL A 156 9.08 -38.22 35.78
C VAL A 156 10.12 -38.32 36.91
N ALA A 157 10.72 -37.21 37.31
CA ALA A 157 11.76 -37.19 38.33
C ALA A 157 11.24 -37.59 39.73
N GLN A 158 10.01 -37.20 40.08
CA GLN A 158 9.43 -37.47 41.41
C GLN A 158 9.26 -38.99 41.70
N PRO A 159 8.60 -39.80 40.84
CA PRO A 159 8.53 -41.24 41.02
C PRO A 159 9.90 -41.92 41.01
N GLN A 160 10.83 -41.46 40.17
CA GLN A 160 12.19 -42.01 40.14
C GLN A 160 12.94 -41.79 41.45
N ALA A 161 12.82 -40.61 42.06
CA ALA A 161 13.40 -40.33 43.37
C ALA A 161 12.80 -41.24 44.45
N GLN A 162 11.46 -41.44 44.44
CA GLN A 162 10.78 -42.33 45.37
C GLN A 162 11.20 -43.80 45.21
N LEU A 163 11.38 -44.27 43.97
CA LEU A 163 11.87 -45.62 43.69
C LEU A 163 13.28 -45.82 44.25
N ARG A 164 14.20 -44.88 43.99
CA ARG A 164 15.56 -44.92 44.55
C ARG A 164 15.57 -44.92 46.08
N GLU A 165 14.70 -44.14 46.71
CA GLU A 165 14.57 -44.13 48.17
C GLU A 165 14.07 -45.49 48.70
N ARG A 166 13.08 -46.10 48.04
CA ARG A 166 12.58 -47.43 48.40
C ARG A 166 13.64 -48.51 48.24
N GLU A 167 14.38 -48.49 47.13
CA GLU A 167 15.50 -49.41 46.88
C GLU A 167 16.57 -49.29 47.96
N ALA A 168 16.98 -48.07 48.32
CA ALA A 168 17.95 -47.83 49.39
C ALA A 168 17.46 -48.36 50.75
N ARG A 169 16.16 -48.22 51.06
CA ARG A 169 15.56 -48.78 52.28
C ARG A 169 15.59 -50.31 52.28
N ILE A 170 15.27 -50.95 51.15
CA ILE A 170 15.32 -52.41 51.01
C ILE A 170 16.75 -52.90 51.23
N SER A 171 17.74 -52.31 50.55
CA SER A 171 19.15 -52.69 50.73
C SER A 171 19.63 -52.49 52.17
N ALA A 172 19.18 -51.44 52.87
CA ALA A 172 19.52 -51.23 54.27
C ALA A 172 18.90 -52.31 55.19
N LEU A 173 17.67 -52.74 54.92
CA LEU A 173 17.03 -53.83 55.66
C LEU A 173 17.73 -55.17 55.40
N GLU A 174 18.09 -55.45 54.16
CA GLU A 174 18.87 -56.64 53.78
C GLU A 174 20.23 -56.68 54.48
N ALA A 175 20.96 -55.56 54.50
CA ALA A 175 22.22 -55.44 55.23
C ALA A 175 22.06 -55.70 56.74
N ARG A 176 20.98 -55.18 57.34
CA ARG A 176 20.66 -55.46 58.76
C ARG A 176 20.34 -56.93 58.97
N LEU A 177 19.52 -57.56 58.13
CA LEU A 177 19.20 -58.98 58.21
C LEU A 177 20.47 -59.85 58.09
N ALA A 178 21.38 -59.51 57.18
CA ALA A 178 22.65 -60.21 57.02
C ALA A 178 23.53 -60.12 58.28
N ALA A 179 23.58 -58.96 58.93
CA ALA A 179 24.30 -58.78 60.20
C ALA A 179 23.70 -59.65 61.32
N TRP A 180 22.38 -59.66 61.48
CA TRP A 180 21.69 -60.52 62.46
C TRP A 180 21.88 -62.02 62.18
N GLY A 181 21.92 -62.42 60.91
CA GLY A 181 22.21 -63.80 60.50
C GLY A 181 23.65 -64.24 60.79
N GLY A 182 24.61 -63.31 60.76
CA GLY A 182 25.99 -63.55 61.18
C GLY A 182 26.13 -63.79 62.68
N ASP A 183 25.40 -63.01 63.49
CA ASP A 183 25.40 -63.15 64.95
C ASP A 183 24.68 -64.43 65.43
N ALA A 184 23.67 -64.90 64.68
CA ALA A 184 22.94 -66.13 64.99
C ALA A 184 23.74 -67.42 64.79
N LEU A 185 24.83 -67.38 64.01
CA LEU A 185 25.75 -68.52 63.83
C LEU A 185 26.94 -68.49 64.82
N GLY A 186 27.09 -67.41 65.60
CA GLY A 186 28.17 -67.25 66.58
C GLY A 186 27.85 -67.72 68.00
N GLN A 187 26.57 -67.89 68.37
CA GLN A 187 26.18 -68.40 69.69
C GLN A 187 24.93 -69.27 69.64
N ARG A 188 25.13 -70.60 69.55
CA ARG A 188 24.10 -71.56 69.99
C ARG A 188 24.72 -72.89 70.40
N GLU A 189 25.24 -72.95 71.62
CA GLU A 189 25.25 -74.20 72.38
C GLU A 189 23.81 -74.50 72.80
N ILE A 190 23.30 -75.67 72.40
CA ILE A 190 21.98 -76.17 72.80
C ILE A 190 22.21 -77.34 73.75
N PRO A 191 21.72 -77.31 75.01
CA PRO A 191 21.43 -78.52 75.73
C PRO A 191 19.97 -78.94 75.49
N SER A 192 19.83 -80.22 75.20
CA SER A 192 18.59 -80.94 74.96
C SER A 192 17.89 -81.29 76.28
N SER A 193 16.59 -80.96 76.39
CA SER A 193 15.65 -81.81 77.16
C SER A 193 14.17 -81.44 77.02
N ARG A 194 13.40 -82.51 76.74
CA ARG A 194 12.17 -82.92 77.45
C ARG A 194 10.82 -82.24 77.11
N ARG A 195 10.10 -82.94 76.22
CA ARG A 195 8.75 -83.53 76.39
C ARG A 195 7.74 -82.77 77.26
N GLY A 196 6.63 -82.36 76.63
CA GLY A 196 5.35 -82.12 77.31
C GLY A 196 4.33 -81.36 76.44
N SER A 197 3.49 -82.08 75.70
CA SER A 197 2.14 -81.61 75.29
C SER A 197 1.18 -81.91 76.45
N PRO A 198 0.05 -81.17 76.67
CA PRO A 198 -1.05 -81.15 75.70
C PRO A 198 -2.00 -79.92 75.66
N ALA A 199 -2.90 -80.02 74.67
CA ALA A 199 -4.31 -79.59 74.64
C ALA A 199 -4.68 -78.17 74.14
N ALA A 200 -5.43 -78.17 73.03
CA ALA A 200 -6.33 -77.11 72.57
C ALA A 200 -7.66 -77.15 73.36
N PRO A 201 -8.51 -76.10 73.28
CA PRO A 201 -9.56 -76.14 72.27
C PRO A 201 -9.93 -74.79 71.63
N ALA A 202 -10.79 -74.92 70.62
CA ALA A 202 -11.29 -74.00 69.60
C ALA A 202 -12.20 -72.86 70.08
N HIS A 203 -12.36 -71.83 69.23
CA HIS A 203 -13.61 -71.13 68.85
C HIS A 203 -13.27 -70.21 67.65
N GLY A 204 -13.88 -70.34 66.46
CA GLY A 204 -15.14 -69.71 66.02
C GLY A 204 -14.79 -68.81 64.80
N SER A 205 -15.21 -69.14 63.57
CA SER A 205 -16.33 -68.51 62.82
C SER A 205 -16.21 -66.96 62.82
N GLU A 206 -16.18 -66.21 61.72
CA GLU A 206 -17.09 -66.14 60.55
C GLU A 206 -16.37 -65.29 59.47
N ASP A 207 -16.42 -65.71 58.21
CA ASP A 207 -17.17 -65.06 57.12
C ASP A 207 -17.17 -63.52 57.05
N GLY A 208 -16.72 -63.01 55.90
CA GLY A 208 -16.74 -61.58 55.61
C GLY A 208 -16.23 -61.25 54.20
N ALA A 209 -16.87 -61.83 53.18
CA ALA A 209 -16.73 -61.39 51.80
C ALA A 209 -17.37 -60.00 51.62
N THR A 210 -16.68 -59.04 50.99
CA THR A 210 -17.35 -58.00 50.20
C THR A 210 -16.39 -57.42 49.14
N THR A 211 -16.63 -57.79 47.90
CA THR A 211 -16.21 -57.04 46.70
C THR A 211 -17.39 -56.15 46.23
N PRO A 212 -17.20 -55.23 45.28
CA PRO A 212 -17.53 -53.80 45.38
C PRO A 212 -18.87 -53.44 44.68
N PRO A 213 -19.30 -52.17 44.69
CA PRO A 213 -20.19 -51.70 43.65
C PRO A 213 -19.44 -50.90 42.59
N HIS A 214 -19.47 -51.46 41.38
CA HIS A 214 -19.54 -50.69 40.14
C HIS A 214 -20.71 -49.70 40.19
N HIS A 215 -20.50 -48.49 39.71
CA HIS A 215 -21.54 -47.71 39.04
C HIS A 215 -20.94 -47.08 37.77
N GLU A 216 -21.24 -47.71 36.63
CA GLU A 216 -21.44 -47.00 35.37
C GLU A 216 -22.83 -46.35 35.40
N ARG A 217 -22.97 -45.11 34.91
CA ARG A 217 -23.99 -44.78 33.89
C ARG A 217 -23.98 -43.31 33.45
N LEU A 218 -23.87 -43.18 32.12
CA LEU A 218 -24.58 -42.29 31.18
C LEU A 218 -24.12 -40.83 30.96
N MET A 219 -23.42 -40.67 29.83
CA MET A 219 -23.85 -39.93 28.61
C MET A 219 -25.00 -38.91 28.73
N ALA A 220 -24.69 -37.64 28.40
CA ALA A 220 -25.51 -36.78 27.52
C ALA A 220 -24.67 -35.52 27.14
N ARG A 221 -24.27 -35.40 25.88
CA ARG A 221 -24.83 -34.45 24.89
C ARG A 221 -24.67 -32.97 25.25
N GLY A 222 -23.89 -32.25 24.44
CA GLY A 222 -23.86 -30.79 24.47
C GLY A 222 -22.83 -30.17 23.51
N VAL A 223 -22.90 -30.50 22.22
CA VAL A 223 -22.32 -29.66 21.16
C VAL A 223 -23.18 -28.41 21.06
N LEU A 224 -22.59 -27.23 21.24
CA LEU A 224 -23.14 -25.98 20.73
C LEU A 224 -22.10 -25.33 19.83
N VAL A 225 -22.31 -25.55 18.54
CA VAL A 225 -21.87 -24.68 17.45
C VAL A 225 -22.71 -23.40 17.58
N ALA A 226 -22.05 -22.27 17.76
CA ALA A 226 -22.63 -20.97 17.47
C ALA A 226 -21.83 -20.35 16.33
N ALA A 227 -22.35 -20.54 15.12
CA ALA A 227 -22.09 -19.68 13.98
C ALA A 227 -23.18 -18.60 14.01
N ILE A 228 -22.80 -17.32 14.00
CA ILE A 228 -23.67 -16.23 13.58
C ILE A 228 -22.80 -15.20 12.83
N PRO A 229 -23.24 -14.73 11.64
CA PRO A 229 -22.56 -13.71 10.84
C PRO A 229 -22.50 -12.33 11.50
#